data_AF-A0A954GC53-F1
#
_entry.id   AF-A0A954GC53-F1
#
_cell.length_a   1.000
_cell.length_b   1.000
_cell.length_c   1.000
_cell.angle_alpha   90.00
_cell.angle_beta   90.00
_cell.angle_gamma   90.00
#
_symmetry.space_group_name_H-M   'P 1'
#
loop_
_entity.id
_entity.type
_entity.pdbx_description
1 polymer ?
#
loop_
_entity_poly.entity_id
_entity_poly.type
_entity_poly.pdbx_seq_one_letter_code
_entity_poly.pdbx_strand_id
1 'polypeptide(L)'
;KRKKRHRLRTDTFIRQGEWFFVPAPDILADEKAVLHDEPLRRGSGKPHMCEFLYRVGGTTVHVCRRHPNGLTHKEFKALLKQNPVASKWNWQVMQRDPTVFVRGAVSHADHATVHLGGWHRVAMNTENQSRAMASVAFLD
;
A
#
# COMPACT_ATOMS: atom_id res chain seq x y z
N LYS A 1 14.76 -34.59 22.60
CA LYS A 1 13.46 -34.43 21.88
C LYS A 1 12.81 -33.10 22.30
N ARG A 2 12.93 -32.04 21.49
CA ARG A 2 12.45 -30.67 21.84
C ARG A 2 10.96 -30.56 21.52
N LYS A 3 10.11 -30.50 22.56
CA LYS A 3 8.65 -30.32 22.44
C LYS A 3 8.34 -29.07 21.61
N LYS A 4 7.73 -29.26 20.44
CA LYS A 4 7.12 -28.19 19.63
C LYS A 4 6.03 -27.54 20.47
N ARG A 5 6.30 -26.34 20.99
CA ARG A 5 5.26 -25.48 21.57
C ARG A 5 4.36 -25.05 20.42
N HIS A 6 3.15 -25.61 20.37
CA HIS A 6 2.03 -25.01 19.66
C HIS A 6 1.79 -23.64 20.28
N ARG A 7 2.36 -22.61 19.66
CA ARG A 7 2.05 -21.23 19.99
C ARG A 7 0.75 -20.94 19.24
N LEU A 8 -0.38 -21.08 19.93
CA LEU A 8 -1.59 -20.35 19.56
C LEU A 8 -1.20 -18.87 19.64
N ARG A 9 -0.76 -18.34 18.50
CA ARG A 9 -0.26 -16.99 18.35
C ARG A 9 -1.53 -16.15 18.30
N THR A 10 -1.89 -15.58 19.45
CA THR A 10 -2.85 -14.47 19.50
C THR A 10 -2.49 -13.51 18.38
N ASP A 11 -3.54 -13.08 17.67
CA ASP A 11 -3.58 -12.23 16.48
C ASP A 11 -3.08 -10.81 16.77
N THR A 12 -1.88 -10.71 17.35
CA THR A 12 -1.26 -9.47 17.72
C THR A 12 -0.56 -8.94 16.48
N PHE A 13 -1.16 -7.93 15.88
CA PHE A 13 -0.54 -7.15 14.82
C PHE A 13 0.85 -6.67 15.23
N ILE A 14 1.76 -6.58 14.27
CA ILE A 14 3.09 -6.00 14.47
C ILE A 14 3.03 -4.52 14.08
N ARG A 15 3.67 -3.63 14.84
CA ARG A 15 3.73 -2.19 14.51
C ARG A 15 5.17 -1.76 14.25
N GLN A 16 5.38 -0.96 13.20
CA GLN A 16 6.64 -0.29 12.91
C GLN A 16 6.34 1.12 12.39
N GLY A 17 6.75 2.15 13.12
CA GLY A 17 6.39 3.54 12.80
C GLY A 17 4.87 3.74 12.73
N GLU A 18 4.39 4.20 11.59
CA GLU A 18 2.95 4.42 11.31
C GLU A 18 2.22 3.18 10.75
N TRP A 19 2.95 2.08 10.53
CA TRP A 19 2.43 0.87 9.89
C TRP A 19 2.10 -0.22 10.90
N PHE A 20 0.98 -0.88 10.65
CA PHE A 20 0.51 -2.08 11.30
C PHE A 20 0.50 -3.23 10.30
N PHE A 21 1.04 -4.37 10.71
CA PHE A 21 1.07 -5.61 9.95
C PHE A 21 0.16 -6.61 10.64
N VAL A 22 -1.03 -6.80 10.09
CA VAL A 22 -2.06 -7.71 10.61
C VAL A 22 -1.91 -9.05 9.91
N PRO A 23 -1.74 -10.19 10.61
CA PRO A 23 -1.66 -11.50 9.96
C PRO A 23 -2.80 -11.72 8.96
N ALA A 24 -2.47 -12.21 7.76
CA ALA A 24 -3.41 -12.51 6.70
C ALA A 24 -3.14 -13.91 6.15
N PRO A 25 -3.36 -14.98 6.96
CA PRO A 25 -3.00 -16.35 6.60
C PRO A 25 -3.80 -16.90 5.40
N ASP A 26 -4.98 -16.33 5.13
CA ASP A 26 -5.87 -16.79 4.06
C ASP A 26 -5.51 -16.23 2.67
N ILE A 27 -4.48 -15.38 2.58
CA ILE A 27 -4.07 -14.79 1.31
C ILE A 27 -3.24 -15.78 0.50
N LEU A 28 -3.81 -16.15 -0.65
CA LEU A 28 -3.13 -16.87 -1.72
C LEU A 28 -2.60 -15.85 -2.73
N ALA A 29 -1.39 -15.35 -2.49
CA ALA A 29 -0.73 -14.47 -3.44
C ALA A 29 -0.26 -15.26 -4.67
N ASP A 30 -0.55 -14.75 -5.87
CA ASP A 30 0.11 -15.23 -7.07
C ASP A 30 1.57 -14.77 -7.04
N GLU A 31 2.50 -15.71 -6.92
CA GLU A 31 3.94 -15.44 -6.83
C GLU A 31 4.47 -14.64 -8.04
N LYS A 32 3.80 -14.66 -9.19
CA LYS A 32 4.18 -13.83 -10.35
C LYS A 32 3.82 -12.36 -10.19
N ALA A 33 2.86 -12.05 -9.33
CA ALA A 33 2.41 -10.70 -9.02
C ALA A 33 3.02 -10.18 -7.71
N VAL A 34 3.88 -10.98 -7.06
CA VAL A 34 4.68 -10.53 -5.93
C VAL A 34 5.80 -9.63 -6.43
N LEU A 35 5.84 -8.44 -5.87
CA LEU A 35 6.84 -7.43 -6.14
C LEU A 35 7.93 -7.51 -5.07
N HIS A 36 9.17 -7.22 -5.48
CA HIS A 36 10.35 -7.36 -4.63
C HIS A 36 10.99 -6.00 -4.38
N ASP A 37 11.51 -5.80 -3.17
CA ASP A 37 12.21 -4.58 -2.75
C ASP A 37 11.37 -3.30 -2.96
N GLU A 38 10.07 -3.41 -2.71
CA GLU A 38 9.12 -2.33 -2.94
C GLU A 38 9.07 -1.34 -1.77
N PRO A 39 9.05 -0.03 -2.05
CA PRO A 39 8.90 0.98 -1.02
C PRO A 39 7.43 1.11 -0.57
N LEU A 40 7.20 0.98 0.73
CA LEU A 40 5.96 1.36 1.38
C LEU A 40 6.12 2.76 1.99
N ARG A 41 5.47 3.76 1.41
CA ARG A 41 5.59 5.17 1.84
C ARG A 41 4.23 5.83 2.08
N ARG A 42 4.24 6.83 2.97
CA ARG A 42 3.20 7.84 3.07
C ARG A 42 3.82 9.23 2.91
N GLY A 43 3.34 9.99 1.92
CA GLY A 43 3.85 11.33 1.66
C GLY A 43 5.34 11.34 1.27
N SER A 44 6.09 12.30 1.81
CA SER A 44 7.50 12.56 1.47
C SER A 44 8.52 11.96 2.47
N GLY A 45 8.10 11.08 3.37
CA GLY A 45 8.99 10.44 4.35
C GLY A 45 9.89 9.35 3.74
N LYS A 46 10.87 8.88 4.50
CA LYS A 46 11.69 7.71 4.12
C LYS A 46 10.77 6.48 4.02
N PRO A 47 10.88 5.68 2.95
CA PRO A 47 10.03 4.51 2.77
C PRO A 47 10.47 3.38 3.71
N HIS A 48 9.51 2.53 4.09
CA HIS A 48 9.84 1.19 4.56
C HIS A 48 10.10 0.34 3.32
N MET A 49 11.22 -0.38 3.29
CA MET A 49 11.53 -1.28 2.19
C MET A 49 11.00 -2.67 2.53
N CYS A 50 10.09 -3.16 1.69
CA CYS A 50 9.47 -4.48 1.84
C CYS A 50 10.15 -5.48 0.91
N GLU A 51 10.64 -6.59 1.47
CA GLU A 51 11.26 -7.66 0.69
C GLU A 51 10.28 -8.27 -0.31
N PHE A 52 9.04 -8.52 0.12
CA PHE A 52 7.96 -8.99 -0.73
C PHE A 52 6.68 -8.19 -0.47
N LEU A 53 6.07 -7.70 -1.54
CA LEU A 53 4.84 -6.92 -1.51
C LEU A 53 3.85 -7.47 -2.55
N TYR A 54 2.60 -7.63 -2.14
CA TYR A 54 1.51 -8.06 -3.01
C TYR A 54 0.34 -7.09 -2.91
N ARG A 55 -0.20 -6.65 -4.04
CA ARG A 55 -1.32 -5.70 -4.12
C ARG A 55 -2.55 -6.40 -4.68
N VAL A 56 -3.69 -6.23 -4.00
CA VAL A 56 -4.99 -6.77 -4.43
C VAL A 56 -6.01 -5.65 -4.53
N GLY A 57 -6.76 -5.66 -5.62
CA GLY A 57 -7.78 -4.66 -5.90
C GLY A 57 -7.18 -3.31 -6.25
N GLY A 58 -7.85 -2.25 -5.80
CA GLY A 58 -7.57 -0.88 -6.22
C GLY A 58 -8.34 -0.49 -7.48
N THR A 59 -8.49 0.82 -7.67
CA THR A 59 -9.12 1.40 -8.86
C THR A 59 -8.08 2.06 -9.73
N THR A 60 -7.97 1.66 -11.00
CA THR A 60 -7.11 2.34 -11.97
C THR A 60 -7.55 3.79 -12.15
N VAL A 61 -6.64 4.72 -11.86
CA VAL A 61 -6.85 6.16 -11.98
C VAL A 61 -5.79 6.82 -12.86
N HIS A 62 -6.19 7.90 -13.51
CA HIS A 62 -5.34 8.79 -14.31
C HIS A 62 -5.01 10.01 -13.46
N VAL A 63 -3.74 10.15 -13.07
CA VAL A 63 -3.24 11.21 -12.19
C VAL A 63 -2.47 12.23 -13.02
N CYS A 64 -2.65 13.51 -12.70
CA CYS A 64 -1.76 14.58 -13.14
C CYS A 64 -1.69 15.66 -12.05
N ARG A 65 -0.81 16.66 -12.22
CA ARG A 65 -0.67 17.76 -11.26
C ARG A 65 -2.00 18.46 -10.91
N ARG A 66 -2.95 18.49 -11.84
CA ARG A 66 -4.28 19.10 -11.65
C ARG A 66 -5.31 18.16 -11.02
N HIS A 67 -5.09 16.85 -11.10
CA HIS A 67 -5.94 15.81 -10.51
C HIS A 67 -5.07 14.91 -9.62
N PRO A 68 -4.62 15.42 -8.46
CA PRO A 68 -3.67 14.70 -7.61
C PRO A 68 -4.25 13.42 -7.03
N ASN A 69 -5.58 13.31 -6.85
CA ASN A 69 -6.26 12.11 -6.38
C ASN A 69 -6.63 11.11 -7.48
N GLY A 70 -6.25 11.42 -8.73
CA GLY A 70 -6.57 10.63 -9.89
C GLY A 70 -8.04 10.67 -10.31
N LEU A 71 -8.26 10.50 -11.61
CA LEU A 71 -9.57 10.31 -12.21
C LEU A 71 -9.76 8.86 -12.58
N THR A 72 -10.91 8.27 -12.28
CA THR A 72 -11.25 6.96 -12.86
C THR A 72 -11.20 7.03 -14.38
N HIS A 73 -11.03 5.89 -15.05
CA HIS A 73 -11.00 5.87 -16.52
C HIS A 73 -12.23 6.51 -17.17
N LYS A 74 -13.41 6.40 -16.53
CA LYS A 74 -14.66 7.01 -16.99
C LYS A 74 -14.63 8.54 -16.88
N GLU A 75 -14.18 9.06 -15.74
CA GLU A 75 -14.05 10.50 -15.50
C GLU A 75 -12.97 11.12 -16.40
N PHE A 76 -11.85 10.42 -16.59
CA PHE A 76 -10.79 10.84 -17.50
C PHE A 76 -11.30 10.99 -18.94
N LYS A 77 -12.05 10.00 -19.46
CA LYS A 77 -12.67 10.08 -20.79
C LYS A 77 -13.68 11.23 -20.88
N ALA A 78 -14.49 11.44 -19.85
CA ALA A 78 -15.45 12.54 -19.82
C ALA A 78 -14.73 13.91 -19.85
N LEU A 79 -13.64 14.05 -19.08
CA LEU A 79 -12.80 15.24 -19.09
C LEU A 79 -12.19 15.51 -20.47
N LEU A 80 -11.61 14.49 -21.12
CA LEU A 80 -11.02 14.66 -22.45
C LEU A 80 -12.05 15.06 -23.50
N LYS A 81 -13.30 14.57 -23.38
CA LYS A 81 -14.40 14.96 -24.27
C LYS A 81 -14.80 16.42 -24.08
N GLN A 82 -14.82 16.91 -22.85
CA GLN A 82 -15.18 18.30 -22.52
C GLN A 82 -14.02 19.28 -22.76
N ASN A 83 -12.78 18.83 -22.58
CA ASN A 83 -11.58 19.62 -22.72
C ASN A 83 -10.48 18.81 -23.42
N PRO A 84 -10.40 18.85 -24.76
CA PRO A 84 -9.40 18.10 -25.52
C PRO A 84 -7.95 18.46 -25.18
N VAL A 85 -7.69 19.70 -24.74
CA VAL A 85 -6.35 20.16 -24.33
C VAL A 85 -5.87 19.43 -23.07
N ALA A 86 -6.79 18.86 -22.27
CA ALA A 86 -6.44 18.09 -21.09
C ALA A 86 -5.59 16.86 -21.39
N SER A 87 -5.68 16.29 -22.61
CA SER A 87 -4.83 15.16 -23.04
C SER A 87 -3.33 15.39 -22.87
N LYS A 88 -2.88 16.66 -22.90
CA LYS A 88 -1.46 17.03 -22.81
C LYS A 88 -0.95 17.20 -21.37
N TRP A 89 -1.75 16.96 -20.33
CA TRP A 89 -1.40 17.27 -18.94
C TRP A 89 -0.49 16.24 -18.25
N ASN A 90 0.45 15.61 -18.96
CA ASN A 90 1.42 14.64 -18.39
C ASN A 90 0.75 13.62 -17.44
N TRP A 91 -0.21 12.87 -17.97
CA TRP A 91 -0.96 11.89 -17.18
C TRP A 91 -0.12 10.67 -16.85
N GLN A 92 -0.33 10.13 -15.65
CA GLN A 92 0.22 8.87 -15.21
C GLN A 92 -0.93 7.94 -14.81
N VAL A 93 -0.83 6.67 -15.16
CA VAL A 93 -1.80 5.66 -14.72
C VAL A 93 -1.29 5.08 -13.40
N MET A 94 -2.13 5.13 -12.37
CA MET A 94 -1.84 4.63 -11.02
C MET A 94 -3.02 3.80 -10.50
N GLN A 95 -2.82 3.02 -9.44
CA GLN A 95 -3.85 2.34 -8.68
C GLN A 95 -4.21 3.14 -7.43
N ARG A 96 -5.51 3.34 -7.21
CA ARG A 96 -6.05 4.01 -6.03
C ARG A 96 -6.62 3.01 -5.05
N ASP A 97 -6.27 3.14 -3.77
CA ASP A 97 -6.76 2.34 -2.64
C ASP A 97 -6.58 0.80 -2.79
N PRO A 98 -5.41 0.30 -3.25
CA PRO A 98 -5.15 -1.14 -3.24
C PRO A 98 -5.02 -1.65 -1.80
N THR A 99 -5.46 -2.89 -1.55
CA THR A 99 -5.09 -3.58 -0.31
C THR A 99 -3.68 -4.14 -0.47
N VAL A 100 -2.79 -3.78 0.44
CA VAL A 100 -1.37 -4.17 0.38
C VAL A 100 -1.10 -5.27 1.40
N PHE A 101 -0.40 -6.30 0.96
CA PHE A 101 0.11 -7.39 1.78
C PHE A 101 1.63 -7.46 1.69
N VAL A 102 2.29 -7.76 2.79
CA VAL A 102 3.75 -7.90 2.84
C VAL A 102 4.16 -9.16 3.59
N ARG A 103 5.32 -9.71 3.25
CA ARG A 103 5.97 -10.83 3.96
C ARG A 103 7.48 -10.67 3.91
N GLY A 104 8.21 -11.46 4.71
CA GLY A 104 9.66 -11.38 4.77
C GLY A 104 10.14 -10.20 5.61
N ALA A 105 11.28 -9.62 5.24
CA ALA A 105 11.87 -8.48 5.92
C ALA A 105 11.18 -7.16 5.53
N VAL A 106 10.93 -6.32 6.54
CA VAL A 106 10.50 -4.92 6.37
C VAL A 106 11.48 -4.04 7.11
N SER A 107 12.28 -3.29 6.36
CA SER A 107 13.37 -2.46 6.89
C SER A 107 13.07 -0.97 6.74
N HIS A 108 13.57 -0.19 7.69
CA HIS A 108 13.45 1.27 7.68
C HIS A 108 14.73 1.87 8.26
N ALA A 109 15.15 3.03 7.77
CA ALA A 109 16.40 3.65 8.22
C ALA A 109 16.39 4.01 9.73
N ASP A 110 15.21 4.33 10.28
CA ASP A 110 15.08 4.83 11.64
C ASP A 110 14.51 3.76 12.62
N HIS A 111 14.21 2.55 12.15
CA HIS A 111 13.61 1.47 12.96
C HIS A 111 14.25 0.11 12.68
N ALA A 112 14.28 -0.76 13.69
CA ALA A 112 14.78 -2.13 13.51
C ALA A 112 13.93 -2.91 12.50
N THR A 113 14.59 -3.70 11.65
CA THR A 113 13.93 -4.55 10.65
C THR A 113 12.98 -5.55 11.30
N VAL A 114 11.74 -5.60 10.82
CA VAL A 114 10.73 -6.57 11.22
C VAL A 114 10.76 -7.76 10.27
N HIS A 115 10.60 -8.97 10.80
CA HIS A 115 10.52 -10.20 9.99
C HIS A 115 9.14 -10.84 10.13
N LEU A 116 8.45 -10.92 8.99
CA LEU A 116 7.08 -11.42 8.87
C LEU A 116 7.10 -12.83 8.30
N GLY A 117 6.79 -13.82 9.14
CA GLY A 117 6.82 -15.26 8.75
C GLY A 117 5.71 -15.73 7.81
N GLY A 118 4.91 -14.82 7.27
CA GLY A 118 3.78 -15.07 6.37
C GLY A 118 3.21 -13.75 5.86
N TRP A 119 2.15 -13.82 5.05
CA TRP A 119 1.47 -12.62 4.56
C TRP A 119 0.81 -11.85 5.71
N HIS A 120 1.04 -10.54 5.76
CA HIS A 120 0.36 -9.62 6.65
C HIS A 120 -0.24 -8.48 5.84
N ARG A 121 -1.50 -8.15 6.12
CA ARG A 121 -2.15 -6.96 5.59
C ARG A 121 -1.52 -5.73 6.22
N VAL A 122 -1.13 -4.78 5.38
CA VAL A 122 -0.65 -3.47 5.80
C VAL A 122 -1.85 -2.60 6.14
N ALA A 123 -1.86 -2.05 7.35
CA ALA A 123 -2.81 -1.04 7.80
C ALA A 123 -2.03 0.16 8.37
N MET A 124 -2.61 1.34 8.29
CA MET A 124 -2.00 2.57 8.79
C MET A 124 -2.60 2.95 10.15
N ASN A 125 -1.83 3.61 11.01
CA ASN A 125 -2.40 4.20 12.23
C ASN A 125 -3.41 5.31 11.89
N THR A 126 -4.67 5.09 12.26
CA THR A 126 -5.77 6.05 12.06
C THR A 126 -5.86 7.11 13.16
N GLU A 127 -5.01 7.03 14.20
CA GLU A 127 -5.07 7.91 15.37
C GLU A 127 -4.79 9.41 15.06
N ASN A 128 -4.16 9.71 13.91
CA ASN A 128 -3.91 11.09 13.46
C ASN A 128 -4.90 11.58 12.38
N GLN A 129 -6.07 10.94 12.26
CA GLN A 129 -7.13 11.34 11.31
C GLN A 129 -7.72 12.74 11.58
N SER A 130 -7.37 13.37 12.69
CA SER A 130 -7.83 14.71 13.03
C SER A 130 -7.06 15.81 12.28
N ARG A 131 -7.74 16.36 11.25
CA ARG A 131 -7.75 17.77 10.78
C ARG A 131 -7.09 18.16 9.46
N ALA A 132 -6.31 17.33 8.77
CA ALA A 132 -5.68 17.76 7.50
C ALA A 132 -5.90 16.87 6.26
N MET A 133 -6.55 15.70 6.39
CA MET A 133 -6.52 14.68 5.33
C MET A 133 -7.89 14.05 5.02
N ALA A 134 -8.89 14.87 4.67
CA ALA A 134 -10.12 14.38 4.04
C ALA A 134 -9.94 14.04 2.55
N SER A 135 -8.72 14.10 2.01
CA SER A 135 -8.49 14.14 0.56
C SER A 135 -7.24 13.41 0.07
N VAL A 136 -6.71 12.42 0.79
CA VAL A 136 -5.55 11.64 0.31
C VAL A 136 -5.96 10.18 0.18
N ALA A 137 -6.20 9.78 -1.06
CA ALA A 137 -6.31 8.38 -1.43
C ALA A 137 -4.92 7.75 -1.54
N PHE A 138 -4.78 6.46 -1.25
CA PHE A 138 -3.53 5.75 -1.47
C PHE A 138 -3.31 5.65 -2.98
N LEU A 139 -2.30 6.34 -3.51
CA LEU A 139 -1.93 6.28 -4.92
C LEU A 139 -0.60 5.56 -5.02
N ASP A 140 -0.63 4.44 -5.73
CA ASP A 140 0.55 3.65 -6.07
C ASP A 140 0.62 3.41 -7.57
#